data_AF-A0A0G1C451-F1
#
_entry.id   AF-A0A0G1C451-F1
#
_cell.length_a   1.000
_cell.length_b   1.000
_cell.length_c   1.000
_cell.angle_alpha   90.00
_cell.angle_beta   90.00
_cell.angle_gamma   90.00
#
_symmetry.space_group_name_H-M   'P 1'
#
loop_
_entity.id
_entity.type
_entity.pdbx_description
1 polymer ?
#
loop_
_entity_poly.entity_id
_entity_poly.type
_entity_poly.pdbx_seq_one_letter_code
_entity_poly.pdbx_strand_id
1 'polypeptide(L)'
;MLLKKKRNLIFISLIWILSILGYVWLIKQPFSQQISWLAQTHKVSLFICLVLIKIAGLVWPPLPGGVFNLAVIPFLGWQLAYLSDLTGTIIGVLIDYSLAKKWGYKLLDKIFDEDTVNKIKNLKVKTHRQTEFSFMMTLSSRLLLTEISYYAAGLLKINFWKFLAGAIGSHLLLGVPGYYFTGVLFSTKTIYLGVIGWIVLIPLLLKIKNRYFEN
;
A
#
# COMPACT_ATOMS: atom_id res chain seq x y z
N MET A 1 22.65 -17.71 -13.86
CA MET A 1 21.96 -16.89 -12.84
C MET A 1 20.64 -16.26 -13.33
N LEU A 2 20.58 -15.71 -14.56
CA LEU A 2 19.35 -15.14 -15.15
C LEU A 2 18.16 -16.11 -15.29
N LEU A 3 18.41 -17.39 -15.59
CA LEU A 3 17.37 -18.41 -15.76
C LEU A 3 16.63 -18.75 -14.44
N LYS A 4 17.33 -18.81 -13.30
CA LYS A 4 16.69 -18.97 -11.98
C LYS A 4 15.80 -17.77 -11.64
N LYS A 5 16.24 -16.56 -11.98
CA LYS A 5 15.48 -15.32 -11.77
C LYS A 5 14.20 -15.28 -12.62
N LYS A 6 14.27 -15.70 -13.89
CA LYS A 6 13.08 -15.83 -14.77
C LYS A 6 12.11 -16.92 -14.33
N ARG A 7 12.61 -18.09 -13.89
CA ARG A 7 11.77 -19.19 -13.36
C ARG A 7 11.03 -18.78 -12.09
N ASN A 8 11.69 -18.07 -11.19
CA ASN A 8 11.07 -17.55 -9.97
C ASN A 8 10.00 -16.49 -10.28
N LEU A 9 10.24 -15.62 -11.26
CA LEU A 9 9.25 -14.63 -11.70
C LEU A 9 8.00 -15.30 -12.28
N ILE A 10 8.16 -16.29 -13.16
CA ILE A 10 7.03 -17.04 -13.74
C ILE A 10 6.22 -17.71 -12.63
N PHE A 11 6.89 -18.33 -11.65
CA PHE A 11 6.22 -18.99 -10.53
C PHE A 11 5.44 -18.00 -9.65
N ILE A 12 6.04 -16.84 -9.33
CA ILE A 12 5.37 -15.77 -8.58
C ILE A 12 4.15 -15.22 -9.35
N SER A 13 4.30 -14.99 -10.66
CA SER A 13 3.19 -14.55 -11.52
C SER A 13 2.07 -15.59 -11.56
N LEU A 14 2.40 -16.88 -11.65
CA LEU A 14 1.42 -17.96 -11.66
C LEU A 14 0.65 -18.02 -10.33
N ILE A 15 1.34 -17.94 -9.19
CA ILE A 15 0.70 -17.88 -7.86
C ILE A 15 -0.23 -16.69 -7.78
N TRP A 16 0.20 -15.52 -8.23
CA TRP A 16 -0.63 -14.31 -8.24
C TRP A 16 -1.90 -14.48 -9.07
N ILE A 17 -1.78 -15.03 -10.28
CA ILE A 17 -2.93 -15.30 -11.16
C ILE A 17 -3.88 -16.30 -10.51
N LEU A 18 -3.37 -17.41 -9.97
CA LEU A 18 -4.17 -18.42 -9.28
C LEU A 18 -4.89 -17.85 -8.05
N SER A 19 -4.23 -17.00 -7.26
CA SER A 19 -4.83 -16.32 -6.12
C SER A 19 -5.97 -15.39 -6.55
N ILE A 20 -5.79 -14.60 -7.63
CA ILE A 20 -6.84 -13.74 -8.17
C ILE A 20 -8.02 -14.59 -8.67
N LEU A 21 -7.77 -15.65 -9.44
CA LEU A 21 -8.81 -16.53 -9.95
C LEU A 21 -9.56 -17.25 -8.84
N GLY A 22 -8.84 -17.78 -7.84
CA GLY A 22 -9.41 -18.40 -6.66
C GLY A 22 -10.28 -17.42 -5.87
N TYR A 23 -9.81 -16.17 -5.71
CA TYR A 23 -10.59 -15.12 -5.07
C TYR A 23 -11.86 -14.76 -5.87
N VAL A 24 -11.77 -14.61 -7.18
CA VAL A 24 -12.92 -14.35 -8.07
C VAL A 24 -13.93 -15.51 -8.03
N TRP A 25 -13.46 -16.75 -7.94
CA TRP A 25 -14.32 -17.91 -7.75
C TRP A 25 -15.01 -17.90 -6.38
N LEU A 26 -14.27 -17.51 -5.34
CA LEU A 26 -14.76 -17.44 -3.96
C LEU A 26 -15.89 -16.42 -3.78
N ILE A 27 -15.75 -15.22 -4.35
CA ILE A 27 -16.79 -14.18 -4.29
C ILE A 27 -18.06 -14.54 -5.07
N LYS A 28 -18.00 -15.52 -5.98
CA LYS A 28 -19.17 -16.00 -6.74
C LYS A 28 -19.95 -17.12 -6.02
N GLN A 29 -19.43 -17.65 -4.92
CA GLN A 29 -20.10 -18.70 -4.16
C GLN A 29 -21.31 -18.18 -3.39
N PRO A 30 -22.33 -19.01 -3.08
CA PRO A 30 -23.54 -18.57 -2.37
C PRO A 30 -23.28 -17.90 -1.02
N PHE A 31 -22.26 -18.33 -0.28
CA PHE A 31 -21.91 -17.73 1.00
C PHE A 31 -21.45 -16.26 0.88
N SER A 32 -21.04 -15.81 -0.31
CA SER A 32 -20.66 -14.41 -0.53
C SER A 32 -21.84 -13.46 -0.32
N GLN A 33 -23.08 -13.92 -0.53
CA GLN A 33 -24.28 -13.14 -0.22
C GLN A 33 -24.44 -12.93 1.29
N GLN A 34 -24.14 -13.95 2.10
CA GLN A 34 -24.16 -13.84 3.56
C GLN A 34 -23.08 -12.89 4.07
N ILE A 35 -21.87 -12.96 3.50
CA ILE A 35 -20.78 -12.02 3.80
C ILE A 35 -21.16 -10.59 3.39
N SER A 36 -21.76 -10.43 2.21
CA SER A 36 -22.22 -9.12 1.72
C SER A 36 -23.28 -8.55 2.65
N TRP A 37 -24.27 -9.34 3.04
CA TRP A 37 -25.28 -8.93 4.01
C TRP A 37 -24.65 -8.51 5.34
N LEU A 38 -23.74 -9.31 5.91
CA LEU A 38 -23.05 -9.00 7.16
C LEU A 38 -22.23 -7.69 7.04
N ALA A 39 -21.48 -7.54 5.96
CA ALA A 39 -20.69 -6.34 5.68
C ALA A 39 -21.58 -5.10 5.52
N GLN A 40 -22.77 -5.23 4.94
CA GLN A 40 -23.71 -4.15 4.75
C GLN A 40 -24.47 -3.79 6.03
N THR A 41 -24.76 -4.76 6.90
CA THR A 41 -25.39 -4.56 8.21
C THR A 41 -24.42 -3.92 9.21
N HIS A 42 -23.17 -4.37 9.25
CA HIS A 42 -22.15 -3.92 10.21
C HIS A 42 -21.06 -3.05 9.57
N LYS A 43 -21.43 -2.20 8.61
CA LYS A 43 -20.50 -1.34 7.85
C LYS A 43 -19.52 -0.58 8.74
N VAL A 44 -20.02 0.04 9.80
CA VAL A 44 -19.21 0.87 10.71
C VAL A 44 -18.20 0.01 11.47
N SER A 45 -18.63 -1.11 12.05
CA SER A 45 -17.76 -2.04 12.76
C SER A 45 -16.68 -2.61 11.84
N LEU A 46 -17.05 -3.00 10.62
CA LEU A 46 -16.12 -3.52 9.62
C LEU A 46 -15.12 -2.43 9.19
N PHE A 47 -15.58 -1.19 8.97
CA PHE A 47 -14.71 -0.06 8.67
C PHE A 47 -13.66 0.17 9.78
N ILE A 48 -14.09 0.18 11.04
CA ILE A 48 -13.18 0.34 12.19
C ILE A 48 -12.18 -0.83 12.24
N CYS A 49 -12.64 -2.07 12.05
CA CYS A 49 -11.74 -3.23 12.02
C CYS A 49 -10.69 -3.11 10.91
N LEU A 50 -11.08 -2.67 9.71
CA LEU A 50 -10.17 -2.45 8.59
C LEU A 50 -9.14 -1.36 8.89
N VAL A 51 -9.56 -0.26 9.52
CA VAL A 51 -8.64 0.79 9.98
C VAL A 51 -7.64 0.22 10.99
N LEU A 52 -8.09 -0.56 11.97
CA LEU A 52 -7.21 -1.15 12.99
C LEU A 52 -6.23 -2.16 12.39
N ILE A 53 -6.69 -3.05 11.50
CA ILE A 53 -5.84 -3.99 10.77
C ILE A 53 -4.81 -3.24 9.94
N LYS A 54 -5.22 -2.15 9.28
CA LYS A 54 -4.32 -1.33 8.49
C LYS A 54 -3.25 -0.67 9.36
N ILE A 55 -3.62 -0.09 10.50
CA ILE A 55 -2.67 0.47 11.47
C ILE A 55 -1.70 -0.61 11.95
N ALA A 56 -2.21 -1.77 12.34
CA ALA A 56 -1.39 -2.88 12.80
C ALA A 56 -0.41 -3.34 11.71
N GLY A 57 -0.84 -3.43 10.45
CA GLY A 57 0.02 -3.81 9.33
C GLY A 57 1.09 -2.78 8.97
N LEU A 58 0.85 -1.49 9.25
CA LEU A 58 1.88 -0.46 9.08
C LEU A 58 2.91 -0.49 10.20
N VAL A 59 2.44 -0.56 11.44
CA VAL A 59 3.31 -0.60 12.63
C VAL A 59 4.07 -1.92 12.72
N TRP A 60 3.48 -3.01 12.23
CA TRP A 60 4.07 -4.34 12.13
C TRP A 60 4.14 -4.78 10.66
N PRO A 61 5.20 -4.39 9.92
CA PRO A 61 5.33 -4.60 8.48
C PRO A 61 5.13 -6.04 7.96
N PRO A 62 5.36 -7.12 8.74
CA PRO A 62 5.05 -8.48 8.28
C PRO A 62 3.58 -8.70 7.89
N LEU A 63 2.65 -7.85 8.34
CA LEU A 63 1.23 -7.97 8.02
C LEU A 63 0.85 -7.04 6.86
N PRO A 64 0.38 -7.57 5.71
CA PRO A 64 0.05 -6.77 4.53
C PRO A 64 -1.32 -6.08 4.68
N GLY A 65 -1.37 -5.00 5.48
CA GLY A 65 -2.62 -4.33 5.85
C GLY A 65 -3.49 -3.90 4.66
N GLY A 66 -2.87 -3.40 3.58
CA GLY A 66 -3.61 -2.93 2.39
C GLY A 66 -4.34 -4.04 1.61
N VAL A 67 -3.92 -5.30 1.73
CA VAL A 67 -4.57 -6.42 1.04
C VAL A 67 -5.98 -6.64 1.57
N PHE A 68 -6.19 -6.47 2.87
CA PHE A 68 -7.51 -6.60 3.50
C PHE A 68 -8.49 -5.53 3.01
N ASN A 69 -8.03 -4.28 2.85
CA ASN A 69 -8.84 -3.19 2.31
C ASN A 69 -9.23 -3.46 0.84
N LEU A 70 -8.31 -3.98 0.02
CA LEU A 70 -8.63 -4.37 -1.36
C LEU A 70 -9.61 -5.55 -1.43
N ALA A 71 -9.46 -6.53 -0.54
CA ALA A 71 -10.32 -7.70 -0.49
C ALA A 71 -11.78 -7.33 -0.19
N VAL A 72 -12.05 -6.34 0.66
CA VAL A 72 -13.45 -5.99 0.99
C VAL A 72 -14.19 -5.20 -0.09
N ILE A 73 -13.53 -4.80 -1.18
CA ILE A 73 -14.13 -3.97 -2.25
C ILE A 73 -15.43 -4.57 -2.82
N PRO A 74 -15.53 -5.88 -3.14
CA PRO A 74 -16.76 -6.47 -3.66
C PRO A 74 -17.95 -6.36 -2.69
N PHE A 75 -17.69 -6.22 -1.39
CA PHE A 75 -18.71 -6.23 -0.35
C PHE A 75 -19.09 -4.82 0.13
N LEU A 76 -18.12 -3.92 0.30
CA LEU A 76 -18.33 -2.55 0.81
C LEU A 76 -18.29 -1.45 -0.27
N GLY A 77 -17.85 -1.79 -1.48
CA GLY A 77 -17.54 -0.82 -2.51
C GLY A 77 -16.14 -0.20 -2.33
N TRP A 78 -15.58 0.30 -3.43
CA TRP A 78 -14.21 0.80 -3.46
C TRP A 78 -14.03 2.08 -2.63
N GLN A 79 -15.07 2.90 -2.47
CA GLN A 79 -14.99 4.17 -1.74
C GLN A 79 -14.75 3.93 -0.24
N LEU A 80 -15.55 3.07 0.39
CA LEU A 80 -15.39 2.75 1.82
C LEU A 80 -14.09 1.98 2.09
N ALA A 81 -13.74 1.05 1.19
CA ALA A 81 -12.46 0.36 1.23
C ALA A 81 -11.28 1.35 1.18
N TYR A 82 -11.32 2.30 0.23
CA TYR A 82 -10.30 3.34 0.10
C TYR A 82 -10.25 4.27 1.31
N LEU A 83 -11.39 4.71 1.83
CA LEU A 83 -11.45 5.57 3.00
C LEU A 83 -10.87 4.88 4.23
N SER A 84 -11.19 3.60 4.47
CA SER A 84 -10.61 2.86 5.59
C SER A 84 -9.09 2.69 5.45
N ASP A 85 -8.58 2.48 4.23
CA ASP A 85 -7.13 2.40 3.96
C ASP A 85 -6.44 3.75 4.18
N LEU A 86 -7.02 4.85 3.68
CA LEU A 86 -6.48 6.19 3.85
C LEU A 86 -6.48 6.60 5.33
N THR A 87 -7.58 6.38 6.05
CA THR A 87 -7.67 6.68 7.49
C THR A 87 -6.67 5.86 8.28
N GLY A 88 -6.60 4.55 8.05
CA GLY A 88 -5.60 3.68 8.69
C GLY A 88 -4.17 4.10 8.36
N THR A 89 -3.93 4.54 7.12
CA THR A 89 -2.62 5.05 6.70
C THR A 89 -2.24 6.34 7.41
N ILE A 90 -3.14 7.32 7.52
CA ILE A 90 -2.85 8.58 8.21
C ILE A 90 -2.50 8.33 9.68
N ILE A 91 -3.25 7.46 10.36
CA ILE A 91 -3.01 7.11 11.77
C ILE A 91 -1.71 6.31 11.91
N GLY A 92 -1.50 5.29 11.06
CA GLY A 92 -0.28 4.48 11.06
C GLY A 92 0.98 5.32 10.80
N VAL A 93 0.93 6.22 9.81
CA VAL A 93 1.99 7.20 9.53
C VAL A 93 2.32 8.02 10.77
N LEU A 94 1.32 8.52 11.49
CA LEU A 94 1.52 9.31 12.71
C LEU A 94 2.24 8.49 13.78
N ILE A 95 1.87 7.22 13.96
CA ILE A 95 2.51 6.30 14.90
C ILE A 95 3.96 6.01 14.48
N ASP A 96 4.18 5.52 13.27
CA ASP A 96 5.51 5.12 12.76
C ASP A 96 6.49 6.30 12.77
N TYR A 97 6.06 7.46 12.27
CA TYR A 97 6.85 8.69 12.29
C TYR A 97 7.26 9.07 13.72
N SER A 98 6.31 8.99 14.66
CA SER A 98 6.55 9.38 16.06
C SER A 98 7.47 8.39 16.77
N LEU A 99 7.27 7.08 16.56
CA LEU A 99 8.12 6.03 17.10
C LEU A 99 9.54 6.16 16.58
N ALA A 100 9.73 6.34 15.28
CA ALA A 100 11.03 6.53 14.66
C ALA A 100 11.73 7.79 15.18
N LYS A 101 11.01 8.90 15.31
CA LYS A 101 11.56 10.16 15.83
C LYS A 101 11.97 10.05 17.31
N LYS A 102 11.25 9.24 18.10
CA LYS A 102 11.52 9.05 19.54
C LYS A 102 12.62 8.04 19.82
N TRP A 103 12.62 6.89 19.14
CA TRP A 103 13.50 5.77 19.45
C TRP A 103 14.66 5.59 18.47
N GLY A 104 14.65 6.32 17.34
CA GLY A 104 15.77 6.36 16.42
C GLY A 104 16.08 5.00 15.79
N TYR A 105 17.35 4.81 15.44
CA TYR A 105 17.84 3.59 14.80
C TYR A 105 17.65 2.33 15.65
N LYS A 106 17.67 2.45 16.99
CA LYS A 106 17.47 1.32 17.91
C LYS A 106 16.15 0.58 17.70
N LEU A 107 15.11 1.28 17.23
CA LEU A 107 13.84 0.66 16.86
C LEU A 107 13.94 -0.01 15.50
N LEU A 108 14.46 0.70 14.49
CA LEU A 108 14.52 0.19 13.12
C LEU A 108 15.42 -1.05 13.00
N ASP A 109 16.52 -1.13 13.75
CA ASP A 109 17.41 -2.29 13.77
C ASP A 109 16.70 -3.57 14.26
N LYS A 110 15.54 -3.45 14.93
CA LYS A 110 14.71 -4.59 15.35
C LYS A 110 13.62 -4.96 14.35
N ILE A 111 13.21 -4.02 13.49
CA ILE A 111 12.08 -4.19 12.57
C ILE A 111 12.57 -4.53 11.16
N PHE A 112 13.71 -3.96 10.76
CA PHE A 112 14.25 -4.06 9.41
C PHE A 112 15.64 -4.70 9.41
N ASP A 113 16.03 -5.24 8.27
CA ASP A 113 17.36 -5.75 8.01
C ASP A 113 18.40 -4.62 7.91
N GLU A 114 19.66 -4.96 8.16
CA GLU A 114 20.76 -4.00 8.22
C GLU A 114 20.90 -3.19 6.91
N ASP A 115 20.70 -3.85 5.76
CA ASP A 115 20.75 -3.21 4.43
C ASP A 115 19.71 -2.10 4.29
N THR A 116 18.49 -2.33 4.79
CA THR A 116 17.43 -1.33 4.78
C THR A 116 17.78 -0.14 5.67
N VAL A 117 18.26 -0.40 6.89
CA VAL A 117 18.65 0.66 7.82
C VAL A 117 19.79 1.50 7.23
N ASN A 118 20.80 0.86 6.65
CA ASN A 118 21.94 1.53 6.02
C ASN A 118 21.53 2.38 4.82
N LYS A 119 20.57 1.92 4.01
CA LYS A 119 19.98 2.75 2.94
C LYS A 119 19.35 4.02 3.51
N ILE A 120 18.57 3.91 4.59
CA ILE A 120 17.93 5.08 5.22
C ILE A 120 18.97 6.07 5.77
N LYS A 121 20.03 5.58 6.43
CA LYS A 121 21.13 6.42 6.95
C LYS A 121 21.78 7.27 5.86
N ASN A 122 21.90 6.74 4.66
CA ASN A 122 22.56 7.41 3.54
C ASN A 122 21.64 8.39 2.77
N LEU A 123 20.33 8.43 3.07
CA LEU A 123 19.40 9.35 2.43
C LEU A 123 19.66 10.79 2.89
N LYS A 124 19.77 11.71 1.92
CA LYS A 124 19.90 13.15 2.17
C LYS A 124 18.65 13.88 1.68
N VAL A 125 18.02 14.64 2.57
CA VAL A 125 16.79 15.39 2.27
C VAL A 125 17.11 16.88 2.16
N LYS A 126 16.77 17.48 1.02
CA LYS A 126 16.86 18.94 0.84
C LYS A 126 15.70 19.62 1.55
N THR A 127 15.97 20.57 2.46
CA THR A 127 14.97 21.22 3.31
C THR A 127 13.80 21.85 2.53
N HIS A 128 14.07 22.43 1.36
CA HIS A 128 13.05 23.07 0.51
C HIS A 128 12.22 22.06 -0.31
N ARG A 129 12.63 20.79 -0.42
CA ARG A 129 11.94 19.74 -1.21
C ARG A 129 11.38 18.61 -0.37
N GLN A 130 11.17 18.84 0.92
CA GLN A 130 10.69 17.81 1.85
C GLN A 130 9.35 17.18 1.41
N THR A 131 8.40 17.97 0.89
CA THR A 131 7.11 17.45 0.42
C THR A 131 7.27 16.55 -0.80
N GLU A 132 8.03 17.01 -1.81
CA GLU A 132 8.32 16.23 -3.02
C GLU A 132 9.07 14.93 -2.68
N PHE A 133 10.07 15.02 -1.81
CA PHE A 133 10.81 13.86 -1.33
C PHE A 133 9.89 12.85 -0.65
N SER A 134 9.00 13.32 0.22
CA SER A 134 8.04 12.47 0.95
C SER A 134 7.04 11.82 0.00
N PHE A 135 6.54 12.58 -0.98
CA PHE A 135 5.70 12.05 -2.05
C PHE A 135 6.44 10.96 -2.83
N MET A 136 7.68 11.19 -3.24
CA MET A 136 8.42 10.22 -4.05
C MET A 136 8.81 8.97 -3.28
N MET A 137 9.22 9.10 -2.01
CA MET A 137 9.49 7.95 -1.15
C MET A 137 8.23 7.08 -1.00
N THR A 138 7.10 7.68 -0.67
CA THR A 138 5.84 6.95 -0.45
C THR A 138 5.25 6.39 -1.75
N LEU A 139 5.41 7.08 -2.87
CA LEU A 139 5.03 6.61 -4.20
C LEU A 139 5.86 5.38 -4.63
N SER A 140 7.17 5.42 -4.40
CA SER A 140 8.11 4.42 -4.94
C SER A 140 8.25 3.19 -4.06
N SER A 141 7.99 3.35 -2.76
CA SER A 141 8.00 2.26 -1.78
C SER A 141 6.74 1.40 -1.83
N ARG A 142 5.63 1.88 -2.42
CA ARG A 142 4.35 1.15 -2.58
C ARG A 142 4.44 -0.17 -3.34
N LEU A 143 5.55 -0.44 -4.03
CA LEU A 143 5.75 -1.73 -4.68
C LEU A 143 6.33 -2.80 -3.75
N LEU A 144 6.97 -2.45 -2.62
CA LEU A 144 7.52 -3.46 -1.71
C LEU A 144 7.43 -3.14 -0.20
N LEU A 145 7.59 -1.90 0.28
CA LEU A 145 7.69 -1.60 1.73
C LEU A 145 7.35 -0.12 2.05
N THR A 146 6.08 0.28 1.92
CA THR A 146 5.60 1.64 2.26
C THR A 146 5.96 2.09 3.67
N GLU A 147 5.97 1.13 4.57
CA GLU A 147 6.15 1.25 6.01
C GLU A 147 7.54 1.85 6.29
N ILE A 148 8.57 1.42 5.55
CA ILE A 148 9.93 1.97 5.65
C ILE A 148 9.93 3.48 5.46
N SER A 149 9.15 4.00 4.52
CA SER A 149 9.13 5.44 4.23
C SER A 149 8.63 6.25 5.42
N TYR A 150 7.74 5.69 6.24
CA TYR A 150 7.13 6.36 7.39
C TYR A 150 8.13 6.44 8.54
N TYR A 151 8.82 5.33 8.82
CA TYR A 151 9.94 5.28 9.76
C TYR A 151 11.10 6.18 9.32
N ALA A 152 11.48 6.12 8.03
CA ALA A 152 12.56 6.93 7.47
C ALA A 152 12.30 8.43 7.61
N ALA A 153 11.07 8.88 7.39
CA ALA A 153 10.71 10.29 7.53
C ALA A 153 10.89 10.81 8.97
N GLY A 154 10.56 10.00 9.97
CA GLY A 154 10.78 10.32 11.38
C GLY A 154 12.28 10.41 11.72
N LEU A 155 13.09 9.48 11.23
CA LEU A 155 14.55 9.47 11.43
C LEU A 155 15.26 10.64 10.76
N LEU A 156 14.89 10.95 9.52
CA LEU A 156 15.45 12.05 8.73
C LEU A 156 14.96 13.43 9.21
N LYS A 157 14.16 13.48 10.29
CA LYS A 157 13.59 14.69 10.89
C LYS A 157 12.87 15.56 9.87
N ILE A 158 12.21 14.94 8.89
CA ILE A 158 11.38 15.65 7.92
C ILE A 158 10.23 16.31 8.68
N ASN A 159 9.84 17.53 8.31
CA ASN A 159 8.68 18.16 8.92
C ASN A 159 7.43 17.28 8.70
N PHE A 160 6.72 16.94 9.79
CA PHE A 160 5.59 16.01 9.75
C PHE A 160 4.50 16.42 8.75
N TRP A 161 4.14 17.70 8.68
CA TRP A 161 3.10 18.17 7.77
C TRP A 161 3.52 18.09 6.31
N LYS A 162 4.78 18.40 6.01
CA LYS A 162 5.34 18.20 4.66
C LYS A 162 5.38 16.72 4.29
N PHE A 163 5.71 15.86 5.26
CA PHE A 163 5.70 14.42 5.07
C PHE A 163 4.30 13.89 4.78
N LEU A 164 3.34 14.22 5.65
CA LEU A 164 1.95 13.80 5.55
C LEU A 164 1.31 14.28 4.24
N ALA A 165 1.56 15.53 3.82
CA ALA A 165 1.08 16.05 2.55
C ALA A 165 1.62 15.24 1.36
N GLY A 166 2.92 14.91 1.36
CA GLY A 166 3.52 14.06 0.34
C GLY A 166 2.93 12.65 0.34
N ALA A 167 2.77 12.05 1.51
CA ALA A 167 2.18 10.71 1.68
C ALA A 167 0.73 10.66 1.16
N ILE A 168 -0.11 11.61 1.56
CA ILE A 168 -1.50 11.73 1.09
C ILE A 168 -1.53 11.97 -0.42
N GLY A 169 -0.67 12.85 -0.94
CA GLY A 169 -0.58 13.10 -2.39
C GLY A 169 -0.28 11.81 -3.17
N SER A 170 0.66 10.99 -2.69
CA SER A 170 0.97 9.69 -3.32
C SER A 170 -0.22 8.72 -3.23
N HIS A 171 -0.94 8.75 -2.12
CA HIS A 171 -2.11 7.92 -1.87
C HIS A 171 -3.28 8.31 -2.79
N LEU A 172 -3.46 9.61 -3.05
CA LEU A 172 -4.47 10.10 -3.98
C LEU A 172 -4.11 9.74 -5.42
N LEU A 173 -2.85 9.95 -5.82
CA LEU A 173 -2.41 9.69 -7.19
C LEU A 173 -2.59 8.21 -7.59
N LEU A 174 -2.30 7.28 -6.68
CA LEU A 174 -2.32 5.85 -7.00
C LEU A 174 -3.43 5.06 -6.33
N GLY A 175 -3.76 5.42 -5.09
CA GLY A 175 -4.77 4.72 -4.33
C GLY A 175 -6.15 4.94 -4.92
N VAL A 176 -6.54 6.17 -5.25
CA VAL A 176 -7.88 6.41 -5.84
C VAL A 176 -8.06 5.63 -7.15
N PRO A 177 -7.15 5.75 -8.16
CA PRO A 177 -7.29 4.95 -9.37
C PRO A 177 -7.18 3.44 -9.12
N GLY A 178 -6.26 3.00 -8.26
CA GLY A 178 -6.06 1.59 -7.95
C GLY A 178 -7.29 0.94 -7.32
N TYR A 179 -7.91 1.59 -6.33
CA TYR A 179 -9.15 1.12 -5.72
C TYR A 179 -10.32 1.16 -6.69
N TYR A 180 -10.44 2.23 -7.48
CA TYR A 180 -11.46 2.34 -8.52
C TYR A 180 -11.36 1.20 -9.54
N PHE A 181 -10.18 0.99 -10.14
CA PHE A 181 -9.97 -0.09 -11.11
C PHE A 181 -10.15 -1.47 -10.50
N THR A 182 -9.81 -1.65 -9.22
CA THR A 182 -10.11 -2.90 -8.49
C THR A 182 -11.62 -3.09 -8.32
N GLY A 183 -12.37 -2.04 -8.03
CA GLY A 183 -13.84 -2.07 -8.04
C GLY A 183 -14.42 -2.44 -9.40
N VAL A 184 -13.86 -1.87 -10.48
CA VAL A 184 -14.24 -2.20 -11.86
C VAL A 184 -13.91 -3.67 -12.20
N LEU A 185 -12.76 -4.19 -11.78
CA LEU A 185 -12.39 -5.60 -11.97
C LEU A 185 -13.42 -6.56 -11.37
N PHE A 186 -13.93 -6.24 -10.18
CA PHE A 186 -14.92 -7.07 -9.50
C PHE A 186 -16.37 -6.80 -9.96
N SER A 187 -16.61 -5.69 -10.67
CA SER A 187 -17.87 -5.45 -11.37
C SER A 187 -17.91 -6.29 -12.64
N THR A 188 -18.72 -7.35 -12.61
CA THR A 188 -18.85 -8.39 -13.66
C THR A 188 -19.02 -7.90 -15.11
N LYS A 189 -19.38 -6.63 -15.35
CA LYS A 189 -19.66 -6.09 -16.68
C LYS A 189 -18.44 -5.59 -17.46
N THR A 190 -17.30 -5.29 -16.81
CA THR A 190 -16.18 -4.61 -17.48
C THR A 190 -14.79 -5.00 -16.95
N ILE A 191 -14.57 -6.28 -16.69
CA ILE A 191 -13.27 -6.78 -16.19
C ILE A 191 -12.08 -6.38 -17.07
N TYR A 192 -12.27 -6.29 -18.40
CA TYR A 192 -11.26 -5.87 -19.35
C TYR A 192 -10.82 -4.41 -19.14
N LEU A 193 -11.72 -3.51 -18.74
CA LEU A 193 -11.39 -2.10 -18.44
C LEU A 193 -10.51 -2.00 -17.19
N GLY A 194 -10.80 -2.83 -16.17
CA GLY A 194 -9.97 -2.92 -14.97
C GLY A 194 -8.56 -3.42 -15.29
N VAL A 195 -8.45 -4.46 -16.12
CA VAL A 195 -7.15 -5.01 -16.55
C VAL A 195 -6.35 -3.99 -17.37
N ILE A 196 -6.99 -3.32 -18.33
CA ILE A 196 -6.35 -2.25 -19.12
C ILE A 196 -5.87 -1.10 -18.22
N GLY A 197 -6.69 -0.70 -17.23
CA GLY A 197 -6.31 0.32 -16.25
C GLY A 197 -5.02 -0.04 -15.51
N TRP A 198 -4.89 -1.28 -15.04
CA TRP A 198 -3.66 -1.77 -14.40
C TRP A 198 -2.46 -1.88 -15.37
N ILE A 199 -2.69 -2.31 -16.62
CA ILE A 199 -1.66 -2.36 -17.66
C ILE A 199 -1.11 -0.97 -17.99
N VAL A 200 -1.90 0.10 -17.87
CA VAL A 200 -1.43 1.48 -18.06
C VAL A 200 -0.80 2.04 -16.79
N LEU A 201 -1.38 1.76 -15.63
CA LEU A 201 -0.93 2.31 -14.34
C LEU A 201 0.46 1.79 -13.96
N ILE A 202 0.73 0.48 -14.12
CA ILE A 202 2.00 -0.14 -13.71
C ILE A 202 3.20 0.43 -14.49
N PRO A 203 3.20 0.54 -15.84
CA PRO A 203 4.29 1.16 -16.57
C PRO A 203 4.46 2.65 -16.26
N LEU A 204 3.36 3.40 -16.07
CA LEU A 204 3.42 4.80 -15.67
C LEU A 204 4.14 4.95 -14.32
N LEU A 205 3.82 4.07 -13.37
CA LEU A 205 4.49 4.00 -12.07
C LEU A 205 5.98 3.73 -12.18
N LEU A 206 6.37 2.75 -12.98
CA LEU A 206 7.77 2.41 -13.22
C LEU A 206 8.52 3.57 -13.90
N LYS A 207 7.88 4.25 -14.85
CA LYS A 207 8.45 5.41 -15.56
C LYS A 207 8.64 6.61 -14.63
N ILE A 208 7.67 6.90 -13.76
CA ILE A 208 7.78 7.97 -12.76
C ILE A 208 8.89 7.63 -11.77
N LYS A 209 8.96 6.40 -11.26
CA LYS A 209 10.03 5.96 -10.35
C LYS A 209 11.43 6.24 -10.91
N ASN A 210 11.67 5.88 -12.17
CA ASN A 210 12.98 6.07 -12.82
C ASN A 210 13.38 7.56 -13.00
N ARG A 211 12.43 8.50 -12.90
CA ARG A 211 12.73 9.94 -13.01
C ARG A 211 13.29 10.54 -11.71
N TYR A 212 13.06 9.88 -10.58
CA TYR A 212 13.35 10.44 -9.25
C TYR A 212 14.39 9.66 -8.45
N PHE A 213 14.77 8.46 -8.90
CA PHE A 213 15.80 7.64 -8.27
C PHE A 213 16.86 7.28 -9.32
N GLU A 214 18.11 7.66 -9.07
CA GLU A 214 19.26 7.20 -9.84
C GLU A 214 19.50 5.71 -9.50
N ASN A 215 19.63 4.86 -10.52
CA ASN A 215 19.96 3.44 -10.37
C ASN A 215 21.47 3.24 -10.39
#